data_AF-A0A730ZS45-F1
#
_entry.id   AF-A0A730ZS45-F1
#
_cell.length_a   1.000
_cell.length_b   1.000
_cell.length_c   1.000
_cell.angle_alpha   90.00
_cell.angle_beta   90.00
_cell.angle_gamma   90.00
#
_symmetry.space_group_name_H-M   'P 1'
#
loop_
_entity.id
_entity.type
_entity.pdbx_description
1 polymer ?
#
loop_
_entity_poly.entity_id
_entity_poly.type
_entity_poly.pdbx_seq_one_letter_code
_entity_poly.pdbx_strand_id
1 'polypeptide(L)'
;MGLNKNHLLEVLNHVFNESIMHDFNYGGMDYFDEKIIYNFFHNKTWQELVVNLDIKSAAYPLELATYYFNEKNFKYYIPLYIYASLLNEKGWVFDSCFIDRYLSPDYQEIESFLSLFDTFSNPQLNVISQYMHYAGYNIGYLSARTAFEIFWEIFYNPRINGESIFFGYENMDTSE
;
A
#
# COMPACT_ATOMS: atom_id res chain seq x y z
N MET A 1 -18.94 6.34 -1.70
CA MET A 1 -17.89 6.51 -2.72
C MET A 1 -17.24 5.17 -2.94
N GLY A 2 -17.13 4.73 -4.19
CA GLY A 2 -16.44 3.49 -4.55
C GLY A 2 -15.06 3.83 -5.11
N LEU A 3 -14.07 2.96 -4.85
CA LEU A 3 -12.79 3.05 -5.51
C LEU A 3 -12.92 2.55 -6.95
N ASN A 4 -12.38 3.31 -7.90
CA ASN A 4 -12.30 2.92 -9.30
C ASN A 4 -10.86 2.50 -9.61
N LYS A 5 -10.66 1.29 -10.15
CA LYS A 5 -9.31 0.77 -10.40
C LYS A 5 -8.47 1.64 -11.34
N ASN A 6 -9.07 2.21 -12.39
CA ASN A 6 -8.34 3.01 -13.36
C ASN A 6 -7.92 4.34 -12.72
N HIS A 7 -8.85 4.97 -11.99
CA HIS A 7 -8.59 6.18 -11.22
C HIS A 7 -7.50 5.98 -10.17
N LEU A 8 -7.59 4.90 -9.38
CA LEU A 8 -6.58 4.56 -8.39
C LEU A 8 -5.22 4.37 -9.06
N LEU A 9 -5.15 3.66 -10.18
CA LEU A 9 -3.91 3.45 -10.91
C LEU A 9 -3.31 4.77 -11.44
N GLU A 10 -4.14 5.70 -11.92
CA GLU A 10 -3.70 7.02 -12.37
C GLU A 10 -3.08 7.82 -11.22
N VAL A 11 -3.74 7.86 -10.06
CA VAL A 11 -3.24 8.51 -8.83
C VAL A 11 -1.93 7.87 -8.36
N LEU A 12 -1.87 6.54 -8.30
CA LEU A 12 -0.66 5.84 -7.86
C LEU A 12 0.52 6.09 -8.80
N ASN A 13 0.31 6.10 -10.12
CA ASN A 13 1.37 6.44 -11.09
C ASN A 13 1.82 7.90 -10.96
N HIS A 14 0.90 8.81 -10.65
CA HIS A 14 1.23 10.22 -10.46
C HIS A 14 2.07 10.44 -9.19
N VAL A 15 1.68 9.80 -8.09
CA VAL A 15 2.24 10.04 -6.75
C VAL A 15 3.49 9.19 -6.46
N PHE A 16 3.56 7.96 -6.99
CA PHE A 16 4.67 7.01 -6.76
C PHE A 16 5.48 6.76 -8.04
N ASN A 17 6.17 7.80 -8.51
CA ASN A 17 6.97 7.74 -9.74
C ASN A 17 8.45 7.38 -9.51
N GLU A 18 8.73 6.52 -8.53
CA GLU A 18 10.10 6.17 -8.18
C GLU A 18 10.73 5.18 -9.18
N SER A 19 12.02 5.38 -9.46
CA SER A 19 12.81 4.47 -10.29
C SER A 19 12.95 3.10 -9.64
N ILE A 20 12.98 2.05 -10.47
CA ILE A 20 13.10 0.64 -10.10
C ILE A 20 14.14 0.42 -8.97
N MET A 21 13.71 -0.18 -7.87
CA MET A 21 14.60 -0.70 -6.83
C MET A 21 14.46 -2.22 -6.70
N HIS A 22 15.57 -2.92 -6.88
CA HIS A 22 15.67 -4.37 -6.69
C HIS A 22 16.74 -4.64 -5.64
N ASP A 23 16.36 -4.64 -4.38
CA ASP A 23 17.29 -4.93 -3.28
C ASP A 23 16.61 -5.83 -2.25
N PHE A 24 16.21 -7.02 -2.71
CA PHE A 24 15.64 -8.04 -1.84
C PHE A 24 16.77 -8.65 -0.99
N ASN A 25 16.63 -8.53 0.33
CA ASN A 25 17.48 -9.27 1.25
C ASN A 25 16.89 -10.67 1.40
N TYR A 26 17.45 -11.65 0.71
CA TYR A 26 17.08 -13.06 0.81
C TYR A 26 17.75 -13.78 2.00
N GLY A 27 18.54 -13.07 2.81
CA GLY A 27 19.23 -13.65 3.96
C GLY A 27 18.27 -14.17 5.03
N GLY A 28 18.37 -15.45 5.36
CA GLY A 28 17.56 -16.09 6.40
C GLY A 28 16.18 -16.60 5.94
N MET A 29 15.86 -16.48 4.65
CA MET A 29 14.65 -17.04 4.05
C MET A 29 14.88 -18.52 3.71
N ASP A 30 13.83 -19.34 3.81
CA ASP A 30 13.93 -20.70 3.28
C ASP A 30 13.89 -20.69 1.74
N TYR A 31 14.46 -21.73 1.13
CA TYR A 31 14.61 -21.80 -0.32
C TYR A 31 13.27 -21.77 -1.08
N PHE A 32 12.18 -22.23 -0.46
CA PHE A 32 10.87 -22.28 -1.10
C PHE A 32 10.23 -20.89 -1.14
N ASP A 33 10.24 -20.17 -0.02
CA ASP A 33 9.74 -18.80 0.07
C ASP A 33 10.56 -17.86 -0.83
N GLU A 34 11.89 -18.06 -0.88
CA GLU A 34 12.80 -17.30 -1.76
C GLU A 34 12.38 -17.44 -3.21
N LYS A 35 12.14 -18.68 -3.66
CA LYS A 35 11.72 -18.95 -5.02
C LYS A 35 10.38 -18.31 -5.36
N ILE A 36 9.44 -18.26 -4.42
CA ILE A 36 8.11 -17.66 -4.63
C ILE A 36 8.24 -16.15 -4.79
N ILE A 37 8.91 -15.48 -3.85
CA ILE A 37 9.12 -14.03 -3.88
C ILE A 37 9.94 -13.64 -5.12
N TYR A 38 11.02 -14.36 -5.40
CA TYR A 38 11.84 -14.13 -6.60
C TYR A 38 11.00 -14.24 -7.87
N ASN A 39 10.25 -15.33 -8.07
CA ASN A 39 9.46 -15.49 -9.29
C ASN A 39 8.39 -14.41 -9.46
N PHE A 40 7.80 -13.93 -8.37
CA PHE A 40 6.81 -12.89 -8.41
C PHE A 40 7.42 -11.52 -8.70
N PHE A 41 8.42 -11.09 -7.94
CA PHE A 41 8.94 -9.71 -7.98
C PHE A 41 10.16 -9.49 -8.88
N HIS A 42 10.92 -10.53 -9.22
CA HIS A 42 12.20 -10.36 -9.93
C HIS A 42 12.01 -9.71 -11.31
N ASN A 43 12.78 -8.63 -11.54
CA ASN A 43 12.76 -7.79 -12.75
C ASN A 43 11.37 -7.28 -13.12
N LYS A 44 10.46 -7.12 -12.16
CA LYS A 44 9.16 -6.50 -12.37
C LYS A 44 9.03 -5.25 -11.54
N THR A 45 8.61 -4.18 -12.17
CA THR A 45 8.15 -2.96 -11.51
C THR A 45 6.81 -3.18 -10.84
N TRP A 46 6.46 -2.33 -9.88
CA TRP A 46 5.13 -2.39 -9.28
C TRP A 46 4.04 -2.14 -10.35
N GLN A 47 4.31 -1.29 -11.36
CA GLN A 47 3.41 -1.01 -12.48
C GLN A 47 3.15 -2.26 -13.34
N GLU A 48 4.19 -3.02 -13.67
CA GLU A 48 4.04 -4.28 -14.43
C GLU A 48 3.25 -5.34 -13.65
N LEU A 49 3.43 -5.36 -12.33
CA LEU A 49 2.72 -6.26 -11.43
C LEU A 49 1.22 -5.92 -11.38
N VAL A 50 0.84 -4.64 -11.25
CA VAL A 50 -0.59 -4.24 -11.20
C VAL A 50 -1.33 -4.48 -12.51
N VAL A 51 -0.67 -4.31 -13.68
CA VAL A 51 -1.30 -4.53 -15.00
C VAL A 51 -1.77 -5.97 -15.18
N ASN A 52 -1.02 -6.94 -14.67
CA ASN A 52 -1.30 -8.37 -14.81
C ASN A 52 -1.76 -9.01 -13.50
N LEU A 53 -2.23 -8.21 -12.54
CA LEU A 53 -2.49 -8.69 -11.19
C LEU A 53 -3.73 -9.60 -11.15
N ASP A 54 -3.49 -10.89 -10.98
CA ASP A 54 -4.50 -11.85 -10.52
C ASP A 54 -4.34 -12.03 -9.01
N ILE A 55 -5.27 -11.47 -8.23
CA ILE A 55 -5.20 -11.48 -6.77
C ILE A 55 -5.10 -12.88 -6.19
N LYS A 56 -5.75 -13.88 -6.81
CA LYS A 56 -5.71 -15.25 -6.30
C LYS A 56 -4.29 -15.83 -6.31
N SER A 57 -3.56 -15.65 -7.41
CA SER A 57 -2.18 -16.12 -7.52
C SER A 57 -1.17 -15.19 -6.85
N ALA A 58 -1.48 -13.90 -6.74
CA ALA A 58 -0.62 -12.90 -6.11
C ALA A 58 -0.71 -12.87 -4.57
N ALA A 59 -1.81 -13.32 -3.97
CA ALA A 59 -2.06 -13.20 -2.53
C ALA A 59 -0.91 -13.77 -1.67
N TYR A 60 -0.46 -15.00 -1.97
CA TYR A 60 0.58 -15.64 -1.17
C TYR A 60 1.98 -15.01 -1.36
N PRO A 61 2.45 -14.71 -2.60
CA PRO A 61 3.68 -13.92 -2.79
C PRO A 61 3.64 -12.55 -2.11
N LEU A 62 2.52 -11.83 -2.15
CA LEU A 62 2.33 -10.55 -1.47
C LEU A 62 2.41 -10.74 0.05
N GLU A 63 1.70 -11.72 0.60
CA GLU A 63 1.74 -12.02 2.03
C GLU A 63 3.17 -12.33 2.50
N LEU A 64 3.86 -13.27 1.84
CA LEU A 64 5.24 -13.63 2.16
C LEU A 64 6.16 -12.43 2.10
N ALA A 65 6.05 -11.60 1.06
CA ALA A 65 6.88 -10.41 0.90
C ALA A 65 6.81 -9.46 2.11
N THR A 66 5.66 -9.35 2.79
CA THR A 66 5.54 -8.54 4.00
C THR A 66 6.43 -8.99 5.16
N TYR A 67 6.88 -10.25 5.16
CA TYR A 67 7.79 -10.78 6.18
C TYR A 67 9.25 -10.47 5.89
N TYR A 68 9.59 -10.18 4.63
CA TYR A 68 10.98 -10.14 4.16
C TYR A 68 11.38 -8.84 3.46
N PHE A 69 10.44 -7.94 3.18
CA PHE A 69 10.76 -6.62 2.68
C PHE A 69 11.59 -5.85 3.72
N ASN A 70 12.75 -5.38 3.30
CA ASN A 70 13.41 -4.27 3.96
C ASN A 70 12.63 -2.96 3.67
N GLU A 71 12.97 -1.90 4.40
CA GLU A 71 12.36 -0.58 4.27
C GLU A 71 12.31 -0.09 2.81
N LYS A 72 13.42 -0.30 2.07
CA LYS A 72 13.54 0.14 0.68
C LYS A 72 12.54 -0.56 -0.25
N ASN A 73 12.39 -1.87 -0.14
CA ASN A 73 11.40 -2.63 -0.93
C ASN A 73 9.98 -2.29 -0.51
N PHE A 74 9.73 -2.15 0.79
CA PHE A 74 8.43 -1.70 1.30
C PHE A 74 8.04 -0.37 0.65
N LYS A 75 8.90 0.65 0.73
CA LYS A 75 8.67 1.97 0.14
C LYS A 75 8.30 1.89 -1.34
N TYR A 76 9.08 1.12 -2.10
CA TYR A 76 8.86 0.96 -3.54
C TYR A 76 7.54 0.24 -3.90
N TYR A 77 7.15 -0.79 -3.13
CA TYR A 77 5.99 -1.63 -3.47
C TYR A 77 4.68 -1.22 -2.79
N ILE A 78 4.65 -0.25 -1.87
CA ILE A 78 3.40 0.31 -1.31
C ILE A 78 2.28 0.51 -2.34
N PRO A 79 2.50 1.15 -3.52
CA PRO A 79 1.44 1.34 -4.51
C PRO A 79 0.84 0.02 -5.01
N LEU A 80 1.63 -1.03 -5.16
CA LEU A 80 1.13 -2.36 -5.53
C LEU A 80 0.18 -2.91 -4.46
N TYR A 81 0.51 -2.76 -3.17
CA TYR A 81 -0.34 -3.25 -2.09
C TYR A 81 -1.64 -2.47 -2.04
N ILE A 82 -1.59 -1.12 -2.08
CA ILE A 82 -2.81 -0.29 -2.11
C ILE A 82 -3.73 -0.69 -3.26
N TYR A 83 -3.17 -0.91 -4.46
CA TYR A 83 -3.93 -1.36 -5.62
C TYR A 83 -4.48 -2.78 -5.45
N ALA A 84 -3.69 -3.70 -4.90
CA ALA A 84 -4.09 -5.08 -4.66
C ALA A 84 -5.22 -5.18 -3.64
N SER A 85 -5.20 -4.36 -2.58
CA SER A 85 -6.23 -4.33 -1.55
C SER A 85 -7.60 -3.95 -2.09
N LEU A 86 -7.66 -3.03 -3.07
CA LEU A 86 -8.90 -2.70 -3.78
C LEU A 86 -9.52 -3.93 -4.45
N LEU A 87 -8.69 -4.80 -5.03
CA LEU A 87 -9.16 -5.98 -5.75
C LEU A 87 -9.38 -7.20 -4.81
N ASN A 88 -9.08 -7.05 -3.51
CA ASN A 88 -9.13 -8.12 -2.53
C ASN A 88 -10.55 -8.39 -1.97
N GLU A 89 -11.53 -8.56 -2.86
CA GLU A 89 -12.93 -8.82 -2.46
C GLU A 89 -13.12 -10.11 -1.65
N LYS A 90 -12.16 -11.03 -1.74
CA LYS A 90 -12.20 -12.34 -1.06
C LYS A 90 -11.53 -12.33 0.32
N GLY A 91 -10.92 -11.22 0.74
CA GLY A 91 -10.30 -11.08 2.05
C GLY A 91 -9.07 -11.98 2.24
N TRP A 92 -8.20 -12.06 1.24
CA TRP A 92 -6.89 -12.68 1.39
C TRP A 92 -6.04 -11.93 2.41
N VAL A 93 -5.17 -12.66 3.12
CA VAL A 93 -4.51 -12.22 4.36
C VAL A 93 -3.41 -11.17 4.14
N PHE A 94 -2.87 -11.06 2.92
CA PHE A 94 -1.76 -10.14 2.61
C PHE A 94 -2.05 -8.69 3.01
N ASP A 95 -3.29 -8.22 2.90
CA ASP A 95 -3.68 -6.85 3.29
C ASP A 95 -3.48 -6.60 4.78
N SER A 96 -3.99 -7.51 5.63
CA SER A 96 -3.81 -7.41 7.08
C SER A 96 -2.34 -7.52 7.47
N CYS A 97 -1.57 -8.43 6.86
CA CYS A 97 -0.13 -8.54 7.11
C CYS A 97 0.60 -7.26 6.73
N PHE A 98 0.23 -6.64 5.62
CA PHE A 98 0.84 -5.39 5.16
C PHE A 98 0.52 -4.23 6.10
N ILE A 99 -0.74 -4.08 6.50
CA ILE A 99 -1.19 -3.06 7.46
C ILE A 99 -0.47 -3.24 8.79
N ASP A 100 -0.55 -4.43 9.38
CA ASP A 100 -0.04 -4.67 10.73
C ASP A 100 1.48 -4.48 10.79
N ARG A 101 2.22 -4.93 9.78
CA ARG A 101 3.69 -4.89 9.81
C ARG A 101 4.28 -3.53 9.48
N TYR A 102 3.63 -2.76 8.60
CA TYR A 102 4.23 -1.52 8.09
C TYR A 102 3.43 -0.26 8.38
N LEU A 103 2.10 -0.33 8.38
CA LEU A 103 1.26 0.87 8.46
C LEU A 103 0.62 1.06 9.84
N SER A 104 0.79 0.11 10.75
CA SER A 104 0.36 0.24 12.15
C SER A 104 1.56 0.48 13.08
N PRO A 105 1.46 1.46 14.00
CA PRO A 105 2.48 1.67 15.02
C PRO A 105 2.46 0.58 16.12
N ASP A 106 1.42 -0.25 16.19
CA ASP A 106 1.22 -1.19 17.31
C ASP A 106 2.19 -2.39 17.32
N TYR A 107 2.81 -2.69 16.17
CA TYR A 107 3.61 -3.91 15.96
C TYR A 107 5.11 -3.65 15.86
N GLN A 108 5.55 -2.39 16.02
CA GLN A 108 6.97 -2.03 15.99
C GLN A 108 7.24 -0.84 16.92
N GLU A 109 8.50 -0.60 17.26
CA GLU A 109 8.87 0.57 18.08
C GLU A 109 8.52 1.86 17.34
N ILE A 110 7.99 2.86 18.07
CA ILE A 110 7.48 4.10 17.47
C ILE A 110 8.55 4.85 16.65
N GLU A 111 9.81 4.85 17.09
CA GLU A 111 10.91 5.48 16.35
C GLU A 111 11.19 4.76 15.03
N SER A 112 11.14 3.42 15.03
CA SER A 112 11.30 2.62 13.82
C SER A 112 10.12 2.80 12.87
N PHE A 113 8.89 2.89 13.40
CA PHE A 113 7.70 3.19 12.61
C PHE A 113 7.84 4.55 11.92
N LEU A 114 8.17 5.60 12.68
CA LEU A 114 8.30 6.95 12.13
C LEU A 114 9.42 7.03 11.07
N SER A 115 10.54 6.36 11.30
CA SER A 115 11.65 6.36 10.34
C SER A 115 11.29 5.74 8.99
N LEU A 116 10.35 4.78 8.95
CA LEU A 116 9.82 4.25 7.68
C LEU A 116 9.19 5.36 6.84
N PHE A 117 8.62 6.41 7.45
CA PHE A 117 7.83 7.42 6.74
C PHE A 117 8.56 8.75 6.51
N ASP A 118 9.74 8.96 7.11
CA ASP A 118 10.50 10.22 7.05
C ASP A 118 10.90 10.66 5.64
N THR A 119 11.02 9.74 4.68
CA THR A 119 11.42 10.06 3.30
C THR A 119 10.26 10.16 2.32
N PHE A 120 9.02 9.95 2.76
CA PHE A 120 7.86 10.11 1.89
C PHE A 120 7.53 11.58 1.71
N SER A 121 7.14 11.92 0.49
CA SER A 121 6.55 13.21 0.18
C SER A 121 5.14 13.34 0.76
N ASN A 122 4.68 14.58 1.00
CA ASN A 122 3.32 14.83 1.48
C ASN A 122 2.23 14.19 0.60
N PRO A 123 2.32 14.20 -0.76
CA PRO A 123 1.37 13.49 -1.60
C PRO A 123 1.31 11.99 -1.33
N GLN A 124 2.47 11.34 -1.13
CA GLN A 124 2.52 9.91 -0.83
C GLN A 124 1.90 9.61 0.54
N LEU A 125 2.22 10.42 1.56
CA LEU A 125 1.63 10.29 2.90
C LEU A 125 0.11 10.47 2.87
N ASN A 126 -0.39 11.43 2.07
CA ASN A 126 -1.83 11.64 1.88
C ASN A 126 -2.48 10.40 1.23
N VAL A 127 -1.91 9.85 0.15
CA VAL A 127 -2.46 8.64 -0.49
C VAL A 127 -2.46 7.43 0.45
N ILE A 128 -1.38 7.22 1.22
CA ILE A 128 -1.32 6.13 2.21
C ILE A 128 -2.36 6.36 3.31
N SER A 129 -2.54 7.58 3.78
CA SER A 129 -3.56 7.93 4.77
C SER A 129 -4.98 7.66 4.27
N GLN A 130 -5.27 8.02 3.01
CA GLN A 130 -6.56 7.70 2.39
C GLN A 130 -6.78 6.19 2.25
N TYR A 131 -5.73 5.43 1.93
CA TYR A 131 -5.80 3.96 1.94
C TYR A 131 -6.11 3.42 3.34
N MET A 132 -5.44 3.91 4.38
CA MET A 132 -5.69 3.49 5.77
C MET A 132 -7.11 3.80 6.23
N HIS A 133 -7.62 4.98 5.87
CA HIS A 133 -9.03 5.33 6.07
C HIS A 133 -9.97 4.32 5.36
N TYR A 134 -9.73 4.05 4.07
CA TYR A 134 -10.54 3.10 3.30
C TYR A 134 -10.50 1.68 3.88
N ALA A 135 -9.30 1.19 4.20
CA ALA A 135 -9.10 -0.12 4.81
C ALA A 135 -9.84 -0.24 6.16
N GLY A 136 -9.78 0.81 6.98
CA GLY A 136 -10.43 0.84 8.29
C GLY A 136 -11.96 0.93 8.23
N TYR A 137 -12.50 1.88 7.47
CA TYR A 137 -13.93 2.21 7.50
C TYR A 137 -14.77 1.54 6.40
N ASN A 138 -14.15 1.14 5.28
CA ASN A 138 -14.86 0.52 4.16
C ASN A 138 -14.61 -0.99 4.06
N ILE A 139 -13.37 -1.46 4.24
CA ILE A 139 -13.08 -2.91 4.28
C ILE A 139 -13.38 -3.49 5.67
N GLY A 140 -13.08 -2.74 6.73
CA GLY A 140 -13.35 -3.11 8.11
C GLY A 140 -12.14 -3.67 8.87
N TYR A 141 -10.92 -3.40 8.42
CA TYR A 141 -9.71 -3.79 9.14
C TYR A 141 -9.53 -2.94 10.40
N LEU A 142 -9.66 -3.56 11.57
CA LEU A 142 -9.59 -2.85 12.84
C LEU A 142 -8.22 -2.19 13.07
N SER A 143 -7.13 -2.87 12.73
CA SER A 143 -5.77 -2.31 12.85
C SER A 143 -5.58 -1.09 11.95
N ALA A 144 -6.14 -1.10 10.74
CA ALA A 144 -6.11 0.08 9.85
C ALA A 144 -6.87 1.26 10.45
N ARG A 145 -8.06 1.00 11.01
CA ARG A 145 -8.87 2.04 11.66
C ARG A 145 -8.14 2.65 12.85
N THR A 146 -7.59 1.82 13.74
CA THR A 146 -6.86 2.28 14.93
C THR A 146 -5.63 3.09 14.53
N ALA A 147 -4.82 2.57 13.60
CA ALA A 147 -3.65 3.29 13.10
C ALA A 147 -4.01 4.60 12.40
N PHE A 148 -5.18 4.66 11.72
CA PHE A 148 -5.68 5.89 11.13
C PHE A 148 -5.99 6.95 12.19
N GLU A 149 -6.80 6.60 13.18
CA GLU A 149 -7.22 7.50 14.26
C GLU A 149 -6.03 7.96 15.14
N ILE A 150 -4.95 7.17 15.23
CA ILE A 150 -3.78 7.51 16.05
C ILE A 150 -2.71 8.29 15.28
N PHE A 151 -2.50 7.99 13.99
CA PHE A 151 -1.36 8.51 13.22
C PHE A 151 -1.78 9.06 11.86
N TRP A 152 -2.45 8.27 11.01
CA TRP A 152 -2.61 8.65 9.61
C TRP A 152 -3.57 9.83 9.38
N GLU A 153 -4.50 10.09 10.29
CA GLU A 153 -5.50 11.16 10.14
C GLU A 153 -4.87 12.53 9.85
N ILE A 154 -3.67 12.81 10.40
CA ILE A 154 -3.01 14.12 10.23
C ILE A 154 -2.61 14.41 8.78
N PHE A 155 -2.45 13.38 7.95
CA PHE A 155 -2.10 13.50 6.53
C PHE A 155 -3.32 13.41 5.61
N TYR A 156 -4.50 13.12 6.14
CA TYR A 156 -5.69 12.80 5.35
C TYR A 156 -6.29 14.03 4.68
N ASN A 157 -6.17 14.11 3.36
CA ASN A 157 -6.88 15.10 2.55
C ASN A 157 -7.34 14.52 1.20
N PRO A 158 -8.56 13.97 1.13
CA PRO A 158 -9.10 13.38 -0.09
C PRO A 158 -9.54 14.43 -1.14
N ARG A 159 -9.38 15.73 -0.88
CA ARG A 159 -9.79 16.82 -1.79
C ARG A 159 -8.68 17.29 -2.72
N ILE A 160 -7.45 16.80 -2.56
CA ILE A 160 -6.34 17.21 -3.41
C ILE A 160 -6.44 16.49 -4.76
N ASN A 161 -6.59 17.27 -5.83
CA ASN A 161 -6.63 16.74 -7.20
C ASN A 161 -5.32 16.04 -7.55
N GLY A 162 -5.42 14.86 -8.17
CA GLY A 162 -4.26 14.01 -8.47
C GLY A 162 -3.78 13.14 -7.29
N GLU A 163 -4.28 13.36 -6.07
CA GLU A 163 -3.94 12.56 -4.88
C GLU A 163 -5.16 11.82 -4.28
N SER A 164 -6.37 12.20 -4.66
CA SER A 164 -7.58 11.56 -4.15
C SER A 164 -7.74 10.15 -4.73
N ILE A 165 -7.72 9.10 -3.90
CA ILE A 165 -7.96 7.73 -4.39
C ILE A 165 -9.44 7.47 -4.69
N PHE A 166 -10.34 8.33 -4.20
CA PHE A 166 -11.78 8.18 -4.34
C PHE A 166 -12.27 8.84 -5.62
N PHE A 167 -12.94 8.07 -6.47
CA PHE A 167 -13.49 8.60 -7.72
C PHE A 167 -14.63 9.61 -7.45
N GLY A 168 -14.59 10.76 -8.14
CA GLY A 168 -15.63 11.78 -8.07
C GLY A 168 -15.55 12.72 -6.86
N TYR A 169 -14.43 12.73 -6.11
CA TYR A 169 -14.19 13.74 -5.07
C TYR A 169 -13.95 15.15 -5.65
N GLU A 170 -13.59 15.24 -6.95
CA GLU A 170 -13.31 16.49 -7.67
C GLU A 170 -14.51 17.48 -7.74
N ASN A 171 -15.72 17.07 -7.32
CA ASN A 171 -16.94 17.85 -7.49
C ASN A 171 -17.61 18.35 -6.19
N MET A 172 -16.95 18.30 -5.02
CA MET A 172 -17.56 18.82 -3.79
C MET A 172 -17.29 20.32 -3.49
N ASP A 173 -16.54 21.03 -4.33
CA ASP A 173 -16.28 22.48 -4.17
C ASP A 173 -17.02 23.37 -5.21
N THR A 174 -18.26 23.01 -5.59
CA THR A 174 -19.14 23.92 -6.38
C THR A 174 -20.57 24.02 -5.83
N SER A 175 -20.69 24.17 -4.52
CA SER A 175 -21.89 24.73 -3.93
C SER A 175 -21.49 25.78 -2.91
N GLU A 176 -21.66 27.03 -3.33
CA GLU A 176 -21.60 28.28 -2.55
C GLU A 176 -22.39 28.22 -1.24
#